data_AF-A0A1Y3TTZ3-F1
#
_entry.id   AF-A0A1Y3TTZ3-F1
#
_cell.length_a   1.000
_cell.length_b   1.000
_cell.length_c   1.000
_cell.angle_alpha   90.00
_cell.angle_beta   90.00
_cell.angle_gamma   90.00
#
_symmetry.space_group_name_H-M   'P 1'
#
loop_
_entity.id
_entity.type
_entity.pdbx_description
1 polymer ?
#
loop_
_entity_poly.entity_id
_entity_poly.type
_entity_poly.pdbx_seq_one_letter_code
_entity_poly.pdbx_strand_id
1 'polypeptide(L)'
;MSQEKNTIWSINGLELEMDLDDAEILEKYEEAFTEMDVQEKEFPKDGKTSEIVRRYCDLYYRLFENLFGKDNADKIVQKKYHMGQWEEVYASFLKFASLQMNAINTRRNAIIQPTKNRAARRSKQKAMK
;
A
#
# COMPACT_ATOMS: atom_id res chain seq x y z
N MET A 1 12.30 -18.98 -5.61
CA MET A 1 11.08 -19.72 -5.23
C MET A 1 10.53 -19.09 -3.96
N SER A 2 9.30 -18.56 -3.99
CA SER A 2 8.51 -17.99 -2.88
C SER A 2 8.39 -16.46 -2.72
N GLN A 3 8.55 -15.65 -3.77
CA GLN A 3 8.04 -14.25 -3.76
C GLN A 3 6.58 -14.12 -4.23
N GLU A 4 6.05 -15.12 -4.95
CA GLU A 4 4.74 -15.06 -5.62
C GLU A 4 3.52 -14.88 -4.71
N LYS A 5 3.62 -15.18 -3.40
CA LYS A 5 2.46 -15.07 -2.49
C LYS A 5 2.27 -13.70 -1.85
N ASN A 6 3.27 -12.82 -1.87
CA ASN A 6 3.19 -11.55 -1.18
C ASN A 6 2.71 -10.39 -2.07
N THR A 7 2.65 -10.61 -3.39
CA THR A 7 2.23 -9.60 -4.38
C THR A 7 0.76 -9.71 -4.77
N ILE A 8 0.04 -10.75 -4.31
CA ILE A 8 -1.39 -10.92 -4.59
C ILE A 8 -2.20 -10.56 -3.35
N TRP A 9 -3.08 -9.57 -3.49
CA TRP A 9 -4.07 -9.19 -2.49
C TRP A 9 -5.41 -9.86 -2.79
N SER A 10 -5.89 -10.67 -1.84
CA SER A 10 -7.19 -11.34 -1.94
C SER A 10 -8.23 -10.61 -1.09
N ILE A 11 -9.32 -10.15 -1.71
CA ILE A 11 -10.44 -9.48 -1.04
C ILE A 11 -11.77 -9.89 -1.68
N ASN A 12 -12.75 -10.33 -0.88
CA ASN A 12 -14.10 -10.68 -1.33
C ASN A 12 -14.17 -11.63 -2.56
N GLY A 13 -13.20 -12.55 -2.68
CA GLY A 13 -13.10 -13.50 -3.80
C GLY A 13 -12.43 -12.92 -5.06
N LEU A 14 -11.94 -11.69 -5.00
CA LEU A 14 -11.12 -11.05 -6.03
C LEU A 14 -9.64 -11.18 -5.63
N GLU A 15 -8.80 -11.51 -6.60
CA GLU A 15 -7.34 -11.52 -6.45
C GLU A 15 -6.75 -10.42 -7.32
N LEU A 16 -6.00 -9.51 -6.70
CA LEU A 16 -5.40 -8.34 -7.35
C LEU A 16 -3.89 -8.37 -7.16
N GLU A 17 -3.15 -8.27 -8.25
CA GLU A 17 -1.68 -8.25 -8.23
C GLU A 17 -1.16 -6.83 -8.03
N MET A 18 -0.22 -6.67 -7.10
CA MET A 18 0.52 -5.44 -6.84
C MET A 18 1.85 -5.77 -6.17
N ASP A 19 2.96 -5.55 -6.87
CA ASP A 19 4.32 -5.72 -6.32
C ASP A 19 4.92 -4.37 -5.94
N LEU A 20 5.05 -4.09 -4.64
CA LEU A 20 5.62 -2.83 -4.14
C LEU A 20 7.16 -2.79 -4.22
N ASP A 21 7.80 -3.85 -4.70
CA ASP A 21 9.24 -3.84 -5.04
C ASP A 21 9.48 -3.41 -6.49
N ASP A 22 8.44 -3.33 -7.32
CA ASP A 22 8.47 -2.77 -8.66
C ASP A 22 8.30 -1.23 -8.59
N ALA A 23 9.18 -0.50 -9.27
CA ALA A 23 9.19 0.96 -9.23
C ALA A 23 7.95 1.59 -9.86
N GLU A 24 7.47 1.07 -11.00
CA GLU A 24 6.31 1.64 -11.69
C GLU A 24 5.02 1.42 -10.88
N ILE A 25 4.92 0.29 -10.19
CA ILE A 25 3.80 0.00 -9.29
C ILE A 25 3.89 0.84 -8.02
N LEU A 26 5.09 0.98 -7.45
CA LEU A 26 5.30 1.80 -6.26
C LEU A 26 5.01 3.29 -6.53
N GLU A 27 5.41 3.81 -7.69
CA GLU A 27 5.06 5.18 -8.12
C GLU A 27 3.55 5.38 -8.18
N LYS A 28 2.81 4.47 -8.84
CA LYS A 28 1.33 4.52 -8.87
C LYS A 28 0.72 4.46 -7.47
N TYR A 29 1.29 3.63 -6.60
CA TYR A 29 0.85 3.54 -5.21
C TYR A 29 1.05 4.88 -4.49
N GLU A 30 2.23 5.49 -4.57
CA GLU A 30 2.53 6.77 -3.93
C GLU A 30 1.67 7.92 -4.49
N GLU A 31 1.45 7.94 -5.80
CA GLU A 31 0.58 8.91 -6.46
C GLU A 31 -0.87 8.79 -5.99
N ALA A 32 -1.42 7.56 -5.94
CA ALA A 32 -2.79 7.32 -5.53
C ALA A 32 -3.04 7.75 -4.07
N PHE A 33 -2.09 7.51 -3.16
CA PHE A 33 -2.18 7.99 -1.77
C PHE A 33 -2.00 9.51 -1.66
N THR A 34 -1.13 10.10 -2.49
CA THR A 34 -0.97 11.56 -2.54
C THR A 34 -2.26 12.22 -2.99
N GLU A 35 -2.91 11.70 -4.03
CA GLU A 35 -4.18 12.21 -4.51
C GLU A 35 -5.28 12.05 -3.45
N MET A 36 -5.34 10.90 -2.77
CA MET A 36 -6.28 10.67 -1.68
C MET A 36 -6.12 11.70 -0.55
N ASP A 37 -4.88 12.02 -0.13
CA ASP A 37 -4.60 13.01 0.92
C ASP A 37 -5.03 14.44 0.49
N VAL A 38 -4.82 14.80 -0.78
CA VAL A 38 -5.30 16.07 -1.33
C VAL A 38 -6.83 16.11 -1.31
N GLN A 39 -7.50 15.07 -1.81
CA GLN A 39 -8.97 14.99 -1.83
C GLN A 39 -9.57 15.03 -0.42
N GLU A 40 -8.95 14.35 0.56
CA GLU A 40 -9.41 14.37 1.96
C GLU A 40 -9.28 15.78 2.57
N LYS A 41 -8.19 16.51 2.28
CA LYS A 41 -8.00 17.89 2.75
C LYS A 41 -8.99 18.87 2.15
N GLU A 42 -9.40 18.65 0.91
CA GLU A 42 -10.39 19.47 0.22
C GLU A 42 -11.81 19.21 0.71
N PHE A 43 -12.07 18.15 1.48
CA PHE A 43 -13.41 17.85 1.96
C PHE A 43 -13.89 18.84 3.04
N PRO A 44 -14.99 19.58 2.79
CA PRO A 44 -15.75 20.24 3.85
C PRO A 44 -16.18 19.21 4.89
N LYS A 45 -15.82 19.46 6.16
CA LYS A 45 -16.17 18.60 7.31
C LYS A 45 -17.50 19.00 7.94
N ASP A 46 -18.18 19.97 7.36
CA ASP A 46 -19.49 20.49 7.73
C ASP A 46 -20.60 19.92 6.83
N GLY A 47 -21.85 20.03 7.29
CA GLY A 47 -23.02 19.53 6.58
C GLY A 47 -23.56 18.21 7.12
N LYS A 48 -24.31 17.48 6.29
CA LYS A 48 -25.01 16.25 6.71
C LYS A 48 -24.03 15.08 6.81
N THR A 49 -24.09 14.34 7.91
CA THR A 49 -23.28 13.13 8.11
C THR A 49 -23.40 12.13 6.96
N SER A 50 -24.58 11.99 6.35
CA SER A 50 -24.79 11.10 5.20
C SER A 50 -24.02 11.54 3.94
N GLU A 51 -23.85 12.84 3.72
CA GLU A 51 -23.06 13.37 2.61
C GLU A 51 -21.57 13.17 2.86
N ILE A 52 -21.13 13.38 4.11
CA ILE A 52 -19.76 13.09 4.54
C ILE A 52 -19.42 11.61 4.31
N VAL A 53 -20.30 10.69 4.75
CA VAL A 53 -20.10 9.25 4.55
C VAL A 53 -20.00 8.88 3.07
N ARG A 54 -20.85 9.44 2.20
CA ARG A 54 -20.77 9.17 0.75
C ARG A 54 -19.45 9.63 0.16
N ARG A 55 -18.95 10.80 0.57
CA ARG A 55 -17.66 11.33 0.10
C ARG A 55 -16.49 10.44 0.50
N TYR A 56 -16.46 9.94 1.74
CA TYR A 56 -15.43 8.97 2.14
C TYR A 56 -15.53 7.66 1.37
N CYS A 57 -16.74 7.15 1.12
CA CYS A 57 -16.92 5.97 0.27
C CYS A 57 -16.38 6.20 -1.16
N ASP A 58 -16.65 7.39 -1.73
CA ASP A 58 -16.13 7.76 -3.05
C ASP A 58 -14.60 7.96 -3.05
N LEU A 59 -14.03 8.46 -1.94
CA LEU A 59 -12.58 8.59 -1.75
C LEU A 59 -11.89 7.21 -1.79
N TYR A 60 -12.41 6.23 -1.04
CA TYR A 60 -11.89 4.86 -1.09
C TYR A 60 -12.06 4.25 -2.47
N TYR A 61 -13.23 4.43 -3.08
CA TYR A 61 -13.48 3.93 -4.44
C TYR A 61 -12.44 4.48 -5.44
N ARG A 62 -12.16 5.78 -5.41
CA ARG A 62 -11.16 6.43 -6.29
C ARG A 62 -9.75 5.91 -6.06
N LEU A 63 -9.35 5.70 -4.79
CA LEU A 63 -8.07 5.08 -4.47
C LEU A 63 -7.92 3.73 -5.19
N PHE A 64 -8.91 2.85 -5.06
CA PHE A 64 -8.86 1.54 -5.71
C PHE A 64 -9.04 1.58 -7.23
N GLU A 65 -9.79 2.56 -7.76
CA GLU A 65 -9.89 2.80 -9.20
C GLU A 65 -8.54 3.22 -9.79
N ASN A 66 -7.79 4.08 -9.10
CA ASN A 66 -6.46 4.51 -9.53
C ASN A 66 -5.43 3.37 -9.45
N LEU A 67 -5.51 2.52 -8.42
CA LEU A 67 -4.58 1.42 -8.21
C LEU A 67 -4.83 0.23 -9.14
N PHE A 68 -6.09 -0.16 -9.31
CA PHE A 68 -6.46 -1.44 -9.95
C PHE A 68 -7.36 -1.27 -11.17
N GLY A 69 -7.77 -0.05 -11.50
CA GLY A 69 -8.73 0.24 -12.55
C GLY A 69 -10.18 0.13 -12.07
N LYS A 70 -11.06 0.80 -12.80
CA LYS A 70 -12.49 0.91 -12.52
C LYS A 70 -13.19 -0.44 -12.35
N ASP A 71 -12.94 -1.38 -13.26
CA ASP A 71 -13.59 -2.70 -13.26
C ASP A 71 -13.29 -3.51 -12.00
N ASN A 72 -12.12 -3.29 -11.39
CA ASN A 72 -11.73 -3.95 -10.15
C ASN A 72 -12.31 -3.20 -8.95
N ALA A 73 -12.26 -1.87 -8.93
CA ALA A 73 -12.87 -1.04 -7.89
C ALA A 73 -14.37 -1.34 -7.70
N ASP A 74 -15.11 -1.52 -8.80
CA ASP A 74 -16.53 -1.88 -8.78
C ASP A 74 -16.80 -3.29 -8.20
N LYS A 75 -15.81 -4.20 -8.24
CA LYS A 75 -15.94 -5.57 -7.71
C LYS A 75 -15.47 -5.72 -6.27
N ILE A 76 -14.67 -4.79 -5.75
CA ILE A 76 -14.08 -4.88 -4.41
C ILE A 76 -15.17 -4.86 -3.32
N VAL A 77 -16.19 -4.00 -3.45
CA VAL A 77 -17.34 -3.98 -2.54
C VAL A 77 -18.65 -4.19 -3.30
N GLN A 78 -19.60 -4.89 -2.68
CA GLN A 78 -20.94 -5.06 -3.23
C GLN A 78 -21.81 -3.81 -3.01
N LYS A 79 -21.55 -3.04 -1.95
CA LYS A 79 -22.34 -1.86 -1.58
C LYS A 79 -21.46 -0.60 -1.56
N LYS A 80 -21.52 0.15 -2.66
CA LYS A 80 -20.71 1.37 -2.87
C LYS A 80 -20.78 2.40 -1.73
N TYR A 81 -21.92 2.55 -1.04
CA TYR A 81 -22.09 3.55 0.03
C TYR A 81 -22.18 2.95 1.45
N HIS A 82 -21.51 1.81 1.66
CA HIS A 82 -21.42 1.19 2.97
C HIS A 82 -20.02 1.41 3.59
N MET A 83 -19.88 2.46 4.40
CA MET A 83 -18.59 2.86 5.00
C MET A 83 -17.85 1.70 5.65
N GLY A 84 -18.52 0.89 6.47
CA GLY A 84 -17.85 -0.23 7.16
C GLY A 84 -17.24 -1.27 6.21
N GLN A 85 -17.80 -1.46 5.00
CA GLN A 85 -17.20 -2.37 4.02
C GLN A 85 -15.93 -1.76 3.42
N TRP A 86 -15.96 -0.46 3.13
CA TRP A 86 -14.77 0.24 2.66
C TRP A 86 -13.67 0.31 3.72
N GLU A 87 -14.01 0.50 4.99
CA GLU A 87 -13.04 0.49 6.09
C GLU A 87 -12.38 -0.89 6.25
N GLU A 88 -13.16 -1.98 6.19
CA GLU A 88 -12.62 -3.35 6.22
C GLU A 88 -11.69 -3.64 5.03
N VAL A 89 -12.12 -3.25 3.83
CA VAL A 89 -11.33 -3.37 2.60
C VAL A 89 -10.03 -2.56 2.72
N TYR A 90 -10.11 -1.32 3.15
CA TYR A 90 -8.96 -0.44 3.31
C TYR A 90 -7.98 -0.96 4.36
N ALA A 91 -8.48 -1.43 5.51
CA ALA A 91 -7.64 -2.04 6.54
C ALA A 91 -6.94 -3.32 6.04
N SER A 92 -7.65 -4.16 5.28
CA SER A 92 -7.07 -5.34 4.62
C SER A 92 -5.96 -4.96 3.66
N PHE A 93 -6.19 -3.95 2.83
CA PHE A 93 -5.22 -3.43 1.87
C PHE A 93 -3.96 -2.87 2.54
N LEU A 94 -4.11 -2.04 3.58
CA LEU A 94 -2.98 -1.49 4.33
C LEU A 94 -2.14 -2.59 4.99
N LYS A 95 -2.79 -3.64 5.50
CA LYS A 95 -2.08 -4.80 6.05
C LYS A 95 -1.26 -5.51 4.98
N PHE A 96 -1.83 -5.69 3.79
CA PHE A 96 -1.14 -6.27 2.64
C PHE A 96 0.09 -5.43 2.24
N ALA A 97 -0.07 -4.12 2.03
CA ALA A 97 1.02 -3.21 1.69
C ALA A 97 2.12 -3.20 2.77
N SER A 98 1.74 -3.17 4.05
CA SER A 98 2.68 -3.22 5.18
C SER A 98 3.50 -4.51 5.22
N LEU A 99 2.88 -5.67 4.97
CA LEU A 99 3.57 -6.96 4.94
C LEU A 99 4.61 -7.00 3.80
N GLN A 100 4.24 -6.51 2.61
CA GLN A 100 5.18 -6.40 1.50
C GLN A 100 6.36 -5.50 1.84
N MET A 101 6.10 -4.28 2.31
CA MET A 101 7.15 -3.31 2.60
C MET A 101 8.10 -3.79 3.70
N ASN A 102 7.57 -4.48 4.72
CA ASN A 102 8.37 -5.12 5.76
C ASN A 102 9.26 -6.24 5.21
N ALA A 103 8.75 -7.07 4.32
CA ALA A 103 9.53 -8.12 3.67
C ALA A 103 10.65 -7.54 2.78
N ILE A 104 10.33 -6.51 1.99
CA ILE A 104 11.28 -5.78 1.15
C ILE A 104 12.39 -5.17 2.01
N ASN A 105 12.04 -4.45 3.08
CA ASN A 105 12.99 -3.82 3.99
C ASN A 105 13.85 -4.85 4.72
N THR A 106 13.27 -5.97 5.16
CA THR A 106 14.00 -7.05 5.83
C THR A 106 15.06 -7.66 4.90
N ARG A 107 14.68 -7.96 3.65
CA ARG A 107 15.60 -8.48 2.63
C ARG A 107 16.70 -7.47 2.29
N ARG A 108 16.36 -6.18 2.08
CA ARG A 108 17.34 -5.11 1.83
C ARG A 108 18.32 -4.98 2.99
N ASN A 109 17.83 -4.97 4.24
CA ASN A 109 18.67 -4.90 5.43
C ASN A 109 19.57 -6.13 5.59
N ALA A 110 19.09 -7.33 5.28
CA ALA A 110 19.90 -8.55 5.31
C ALA A 110 21.07 -8.54 4.30
N ILE A 111 20.95 -7.81 3.19
CA ILE A 111 22.04 -7.63 2.21
C ILE A 111 23.02 -6.54 2.68
N ILE A 112 22.51 -5.43 3.23
CA ILE A 112 23.30 -4.26 3.59
C ILE A 112 24.05 -4.44 4.92
N GLN A 113 23.47 -5.10 5.92
CA GLN A 113 24.08 -5.25 7.26
C GLN A 113 25.40 -6.08 7.24
N PRO A 114 25.47 -7.24 6.55
CA PRO A 114 26.71 -8.00 6.45
C PRO A 114 27.83 -7.24 5.72
N THR A 115 27.49 -6.43 4.71
CA THR A 115 28.48 -5.65 3.96
C THR A 115 29.07 -4.51 4.80
N LYS A 116 28.23 -3.82 5.59
CA LYS A 116 28.68 -2.81 6.57
C LYS A 116 29.59 -3.42 7.64
N ASN A 117 29.20 -4.55 8.22
CA ASN A 117 30.01 -5.24 9.23
C ASN A 117 31.34 -5.76 8.67
N ARG A 118 31.37 -6.19 7.41
CA ARG A 118 32.60 -6.61 6.71
C ARG A 118 33.51 -5.42 6.41
N ALA A 119 32.98 -4.29 5.94
CA ALA A 119 33.74 -3.07 5.69
C ALA A 119 34.37 -2.51 6.97
N ALA A 120 33.61 -2.47 8.07
CA ALA A 120 34.10 -2.02 9.38
C ALA A 120 35.21 -2.92 9.96
N ARG A 121 35.14 -4.25 9.74
CA ARG A 121 36.23 -5.17 10.15
C ARG A 121 37.52 -4.93 9.35
N ARG A 122 37.42 -4.64 8.05
CA ARG A 122 38.57 -4.36 7.19
C ARG A 122 39.25 -3.03 7.53
N SER A 123 38.48 -1.98 7.85
CA SER A 123 39.06 -0.69 8.25
C SER A 123 39.80 -0.79 9.59
N LYS A 124 39.24 -1.50 10.58
CA LYS A 124 39.91 -1.76 11.87
C LYS A 124 41.22 -2.54 11.72
N GLN A 125 41.27 -3.55 10.85
CA GLN A 125 42.51 -4.30 10.59
C GLN A 125 43.59 -3.47 9.89
N LYS A 126 43.22 -2.52 9.03
CA LYS A 126 44.17 -1.59 8.39
C LYS A 126 44.71 -0.54 9.35
N ALA A 127 43.92 -0.08 10.32
CA ALA A 127 44.35 0.91 11.31
C ALA A 127 45.25 0.32 12.42
N MET A 128 45.33 -1.01 12.53
CA MET A 128 46.14 -1.72 13.52
C MET A 128 47.48 -2.20 12.95
N LYS A 129 47.77 -1.90 11.68
CA LYS A 129 49.05 -2.11 11.00
C LYS A 129 49.73 -0.76 10.79
#